data_AF-A0A7V4F1A9-F1
#
_entry.id   AF-A0A7V4F1A9-F1
#
_cell.length_a   1.000
_cell.length_b   1.000
_cell.length_c   1.000
_cell.angle_alpha   90.00
_cell.angle_beta   90.00
_cell.angle_gamma   90.00
#
_symmetry.space_group_name_H-M   'P 1'
#
loop_
_entity.id
_entity.type
_entity.pdbx_description
1 polymer ?
#
loop_
_entity_poly.entity_id
_entity_poly.type
_entity_poly.pdbx_seq_one_letter_code
_entity_poly.pdbx_strand_id
1 'polypeptide(L)'
;NGETFNTFWGPETNGFRYLFSVEGNNNKESIFAIQHIFSTGYSNYSYGCALNQFVGPRALLRRDGSFPTQGDHAWGFWVPTHKLYNLFDPNDVRRKVAIGQGPDSTTGYVGDSVYGQVTISGNKVTGWFIIANTVYQATGLENMKYEIGPHNSMIIDGGFQGNTQNMYYIRYADVVLLAAEAAMMLDDQTNALKYFNMIRARARNCGDKIHPVDLTGPVTKKEIMDERAREFAMEGERFFDLVRWKEAYNNINGSTMEWWKNNPNYSGLSVTYSDRNDFFPIPAIEVSKNNNLKQYPGW
;
A
#
# COMPACT_ATOMS: atom_id res chain seq x y z
N ASN A 1 13.45 -15.23 4.31
CA ASN A 1 13.89 -16.61 3.99
C ASN A 1 12.75 -17.61 3.92
N GLY A 2 11.51 -17.20 3.62
CA GLY A 2 10.38 -18.13 3.53
C GLY A 2 9.91 -18.73 4.84
N GLU A 3 10.30 -18.11 5.96
CA GLU A 3 9.71 -18.35 7.27
C GLU A 3 8.22 -17.97 7.25
N THR A 4 7.44 -18.72 8.01
CA THR A 4 6.03 -18.44 8.28
C THR A 4 5.84 -18.11 9.76
N PHE A 5 4.81 -17.33 10.05
CA PHE A 5 4.55 -16.77 11.37
C PHE A 5 3.09 -16.96 11.75
N ASN A 6 2.84 -17.15 13.04
CA ASN A 6 1.48 -17.15 13.57
C ASN A 6 0.99 -15.70 13.69
N THR A 7 -0.11 -15.39 13.01
CA THR A 7 -0.80 -14.10 13.09
C THR A 7 -2.31 -14.34 13.05
N PHE A 8 -3.11 -13.27 13.10
CA PHE A 8 -4.55 -13.41 12.92
C PHE A 8 -5.01 -13.97 11.56
N TRP A 9 -4.21 -13.86 10.49
CA TRP A 9 -4.54 -14.49 9.21
C TRP A 9 -4.45 -16.02 9.28
N GLY A 10 -3.65 -16.54 10.22
CA GLY A 10 -3.47 -17.96 10.44
C GLY A 10 -2.06 -18.31 10.91
N PRO A 11 -1.82 -19.61 11.22
CA PRO A 11 -0.57 -20.10 11.79
C PRO A 11 0.62 -20.05 10.82
N GLU A 12 0.38 -19.90 9.51
CA GLU A 12 1.40 -19.96 8.46
C GLU A 12 1.45 -18.68 7.60
N THR A 13 1.36 -17.52 8.24
CA THR A 13 1.45 -16.24 7.53
C THR A 13 2.83 -16.04 6.93
N ASN A 14 2.91 -15.77 5.62
CA ASN A 14 4.20 -15.60 4.96
C ASN A 14 4.97 -14.38 5.50
N GLY A 15 6.30 -14.47 5.48
CA GLY A 15 7.16 -13.43 6.03
C GLY A 15 6.98 -12.01 5.45
N PHE A 16 6.50 -11.84 4.22
CA PHE A 16 6.25 -10.50 3.67
C PHE A 16 4.97 -9.89 4.25
N ARG A 17 3.89 -10.67 4.34
CA ARG A 17 2.64 -10.26 5.01
C ARG A 17 2.87 -9.99 6.50
N TYR A 18 3.69 -10.82 7.15
CA TYR A 18 4.04 -10.69 8.56
C TYR A 18 4.65 -9.32 8.90
N LEU A 19 5.44 -8.71 7.98
CA LEU A 19 5.99 -7.37 8.19
C LEU A 19 4.90 -6.36 8.56
N PHE A 20 3.72 -6.51 7.96
CA PHE A 20 2.61 -5.59 8.10
C PHE A 20 1.53 -6.12 9.05
N SER A 21 1.98 -6.70 10.16
CA SER A 21 1.16 -7.20 11.26
C SER A 21 1.60 -6.59 12.58
N VAL A 22 0.75 -6.65 13.60
CA VAL A 22 1.13 -6.22 14.96
C VAL A 22 2.23 -7.12 15.52
N GLU A 23 2.14 -8.42 15.25
CA GLU A 23 3.10 -9.45 15.64
C GLU A 23 4.47 -9.21 14.99
N GLY A 24 4.48 -8.63 13.80
CA GLY A 24 5.67 -8.25 13.04
C GLY A 24 6.35 -6.97 13.49
N ASN A 25 5.82 -6.25 14.47
CA ASN A 25 6.46 -5.04 14.98
C ASN A 25 7.90 -5.31 15.42
N ASN A 26 8.81 -4.43 15.03
CA ASN A 26 10.23 -4.51 15.39
C ASN A 26 10.91 -5.83 15.00
N ASN A 27 10.42 -6.50 13.95
CA ASN A 27 11.08 -7.67 13.39
C ASN A 27 12.48 -7.32 12.83
N LYS A 28 13.26 -8.33 12.44
CA LYS A 28 14.64 -8.19 11.96
C LYS A 28 14.85 -7.30 10.73
N GLU A 29 13.81 -7.01 9.95
CA GLU A 29 13.86 -6.07 8.82
C GLU A 29 13.60 -4.62 9.24
N SER A 30 13.02 -4.40 10.43
CA SER A 30 12.75 -3.08 10.99
C SER A 30 14.03 -2.40 11.40
N ILE A 31 14.45 -1.35 10.66
CA ILE A 31 15.58 -0.49 11.07
C ILE A 31 15.04 0.70 11.87
N PHE A 32 14.02 1.38 11.33
CA PHE A 32 13.33 2.46 12.02
C PHE A 32 11.83 2.44 11.69
N ALA A 33 10.99 2.48 12.72
CA ALA A 33 9.55 2.45 12.58
C ALA A 33 8.89 3.34 13.64
N ILE A 34 7.81 4.02 13.23
CA ILE A 34 6.94 4.79 14.13
C ILE A 34 6.19 3.79 15.00
N GLN A 35 6.35 3.94 16.32
CA GLN A 35 5.74 3.05 17.31
C GLN A 35 4.31 3.51 17.60
N HIS A 36 3.33 2.68 17.29
CA HIS A 36 1.95 2.95 17.64
C HIS A 36 1.56 2.22 18.93
N ILE A 37 0.96 2.98 19.85
CA ILE A 37 0.45 2.46 21.12
C ILE A 37 -1.03 2.84 21.26
N PHE A 38 -1.78 2.06 22.02
CA PHE A 38 -3.05 2.53 22.55
C PHE A 38 -2.74 3.52 23.68
N SER A 39 -2.99 4.80 23.46
CA SER A 39 -2.73 5.87 24.42
C SER A 39 -4.02 6.64 24.70
N THR A 40 -4.19 7.14 25.92
CA THR A 40 -5.34 7.95 26.36
C THR A 40 -5.34 9.38 25.80
N GLY A 41 -4.78 9.58 24.61
CA GLY A 41 -4.72 10.86 23.92
C GLY A 41 -6.09 11.41 23.52
N TYR A 42 -6.09 12.56 22.85
CA TYR A 42 -7.31 13.18 22.34
C TYR A 42 -7.79 12.47 21.05
N SER A 43 -9.02 11.95 21.05
CA SER A 43 -9.77 11.53 19.85
C SER A 43 -9.14 10.40 18.99
N ASN A 44 -9.14 10.53 17.65
CA ASN A 44 -8.78 9.50 16.66
C ASN A 44 -7.34 8.96 16.79
N TYR A 45 -6.47 9.62 17.56
CA TYR A 45 -5.07 9.22 17.76
C TYR A 45 -4.88 8.27 18.96
N SER A 46 -5.96 7.99 19.70
CA SER A 46 -5.93 7.09 20.87
C SER A 46 -5.95 5.61 20.50
N TYR A 47 -6.18 5.32 19.21
CA TYR A 47 -6.43 3.98 18.68
C TYR A 47 -5.19 3.37 17.97
N GLY A 48 -4.01 3.96 18.16
CA GLY A 48 -2.77 3.50 17.51
C GLY A 48 -2.63 4.00 16.06
N CYS A 49 -2.32 3.11 15.14
CA CYS A 49 -2.08 3.38 13.73
C CYS A 49 -3.38 3.78 13.02
N ALA A 50 -3.47 5.05 12.65
CA ALA A 50 -4.64 5.60 12.01
C ALA A 50 -4.84 5.07 10.58
N LEU A 51 -3.76 4.70 9.88
CA LEU A 51 -3.82 4.28 8.49
C LEU A 51 -4.75 3.09 8.24
N ASN A 52 -4.94 2.22 9.22
CA ASN A 52 -5.82 1.06 9.06
C ASN A 52 -7.24 1.48 8.68
N GLN A 53 -7.81 2.48 9.35
CA GLN A 53 -9.12 3.04 9.00
C GLN A 53 -9.12 3.74 7.63
N PHE A 54 -8.03 4.42 7.28
CA PHE A 54 -8.01 5.20 6.05
C PHE A 54 -7.94 4.32 4.81
N VAL A 55 -7.10 3.28 4.81
CA VAL A 55 -6.67 2.62 3.57
C VAL A 55 -7.32 1.26 3.28
N GLY A 56 -7.94 0.62 4.28
CA GLY A 56 -8.57 -0.69 4.07
C GLY A 56 -9.77 -0.63 3.10
N PRO A 57 -10.31 -1.79 2.69
CA PRO A 57 -11.43 -1.83 1.78
C PRO A 57 -12.66 -1.20 2.40
N ARG A 58 -13.35 -0.33 1.65
CA ARG A 58 -14.49 0.42 2.21
C ARG A 58 -15.72 -0.46 2.39
N ALA A 59 -16.03 -1.28 1.41
CA ALA A 59 -17.26 -2.07 1.37
C ALA A 59 -16.94 -3.57 1.29
N LEU A 60 -17.80 -4.37 1.94
CA LEU A 60 -17.62 -5.81 2.08
C LEU A 60 -18.89 -6.57 1.67
N LEU A 61 -18.72 -7.75 1.11
CA LEU A 61 -19.77 -8.73 0.81
C LEU A 61 -19.69 -9.90 1.77
N ARG A 62 -20.85 -10.49 2.07
CA ARG A 62 -20.90 -11.85 2.61
C ARG A 62 -20.35 -12.84 1.57
N ARG A 63 -19.99 -14.05 2.04
CA ARG A 63 -19.51 -15.13 1.15
C ARG A 63 -20.54 -15.58 0.12
N ASP A 64 -21.83 -15.35 0.39
CA ASP A 64 -22.93 -15.58 -0.56
C ASP A 64 -23.13 -14.43 -1.56
N GLY A 65 -22.27 -13.41 -1.53
CA GLY A 65 -22.32 -12.24 -2.40
C GLY A 65 -23.30 -11.15 -1.95
N SER A 66 -24.03 -11.33 -0.84
CA SER A 66 -24.99 -10.33 -0.36
C SER A 66 -24.32 -9.19 0.42
N PHE A 67 -24.86 -7.98 0.30
CA PHE A 67 -24.41 -6.81 1.06
C PHE A 67 -24.93 -6.85 2.51
N PRO A 68 -24.09 -6.58 3.53
CA PRO A 68 -24.56 -6.37 4.89
C PRO A 68 -25.31 -5.04 5.02
N THR A 69 -26.21 -4.96 6.00
CA THR A 69 -27.17 -3.84 6.17
C THR A 69 -26.54 -2.51 6.62
N GLN A 70 -25.32 -2.47 7.18
CA GLN A 70 -24.57 -1.22 7.40
C GLN A 70 -23.10 -1.45 7.81
N GLY A 71 -22.22 -0.52 7.39
CA GLY A 71 -20.90 -0.22 7.96
C GLY A 71 -19.78 -0.14 6.92
N ASP A 72 -19.14 1.03 6.77
CA ASP A 72 -17.85 1.13 6.09
C ASP A 72 -16.82 0.31 6.90
N HIS A 73 -16.15 -0.66 6.27
CA HIS A 73 -15.11 -1.44 6.93
C HIS A 73 -13.89 -0.55 7.18
N ALA A 74 -13.35 0.06 6.13
CA ALA A 74 -12.44 1.21 6.22
C ALA A 74 -12.95 2.37 5.34
N TRP A 75 -12.14 3.40 5.08
CA TRP A 75 -12.55 4.55 4.26
C TRP A 75 -12.17 4.44 2.78
N GLY A 76 -11.33 3.47 2.39
CA GLY A 76 -10.97 3.22 0.99
C GLY A 76 -10.10 4.30 0.37
N PHE A 77 -9.22 4.94 1.15
CA PHE A 77 -8.28 5.93 0.64
C PHE A 77 -6.99 5.28 0.14
N TRP A 78 -6.25 6.03 -0.69
CA TRP A 78 -4.98 5.59 -1.26
C TRP A 78 -5.14 4.27 -2.02
N VAL A 79 -6.15 4.18 -2.88
CA VAL A 79 -6.34 3.00 -3.71
C VAL A 79 -5.24 2.89 -4.78
N PRO A 80 -4.70 1.68 -5.02
CA PRO A 80 -3.66 1.47 -6.02
C PRO A 80 -4.21 1.57 -7.43
N THR A 81 -3.37 1.97 -8.38
CA THR A 81 -3.71 2.03 -9.80
C THR A 81 -3.46 0.68 -10.49
N HIS A 82 -4.12 0.43 -11.61
CA HIS A 82 -3.82 -0.77 -12.42
C HIS A 82 -2.40 -0.75 -12.99
N LYS A 83 -1.79 0.44 -13.19
CA LYS A 83 -0.37 0.55 -13.57
C LYS A 83 0.54 -0.10 -12.52
N LEU A 84 0.26 0.12 -11.24
CA LEU A 84 1.01 -0.54 -10.16
C LEU A 84 0.66 -2.02 -10.07
N TYR A 85 -0.63 -2.38 -10.14
CA TYR A 85 -1.07 -3.78 -10.08
C TYR A 85 -0.42 -4.64 -11.18
N ASN A 86 -0.37 -4.14 -12.41
CA ASN A 86 0.20 -4.81 -13.58
C ASN A 86 1.74 -4.80 -13.59
N LEU A 87 2.39 -4.05 -12.69
CA LEU A 87 3.85 -4.04 -12.57
C LEU A 87 4.39 -5.30 -11.88
N PHE A 88 3.55 -5.97 -11.10
CA PHE A 88 3.88 -7.22 -10.44
C PHE A 88 3.76 -8.40 -11.41
N ASP A 89 4.62 -9.40 -11.22
CA ASP A 89 4.31 -10.73 -11.70
C ASP A 89 3.01 -11.21 -11.04
N PRO A 90 2.07 -11.87 -11.77
CA PRO A 90 0.82 -12.31 -11.19
C PRO A 90 0.96 -13.22 -9.95
N ASN A 91 2.06 -13.96 -9.85
CA ASN A 91 2.36 -14.87 -8.76
C ASN A 91 3.32 -14.26 -7.72
N ASP A 92 3.75 -13.01 -7.89
CA ASP A 92 4.52 -12.30 -6.87
C ASP A 92 3.67 -12.15 -5.60
N VAL A 93 4.10 -12.79 -4.51
CA VAL A 93 3.40 -12.76 -3.22
C VAL A 93 3.14 -11.34 -2.72
N ARG A 94 4.00 -10.38 -3.07
CA ARG A 94 3.88 -8.99 -2.63
C ARG A 94 2.64 -8.31 -3.21
N ARG A 95 2.19 -8.75 -4.40
CA ARG A 95 1.00 -8.17 -5.06
C ARG A 95 -0.23 -8.31 -4.18
N LYS A 96 -0.55 -9.53 -3.73
CA LYS A 96 -1.73 -9.81 -2.89
C LYS A 96 -1.63 -9.20 -1.49
N VAL A 97 -0.41 -9.01 -0.98
CA VAL A 97 -0.18 -8.35 0.31
C VAL A 97 -0.41 -6.85 0.22
N ALA A 98 -0.05 -6.23 -0.90
CA ALA A 98 -0.18 -4.79 -1.09
C ALA A 98 -1.55 -4.38 -1.65
N ILE A 99 -2.12 -5.17 -2.54
CA ILE A 99 -3.29 -4.83 -3.36
C ILE A 99 -4.31 -5.97 -3.34
N GLY A 100 -5.54 -5.63 -2.96
CA GLY A 100 -6.69 -6.53 -3.01
C GLY A 100 -7.69 -6.08 -4.07
N GLN A 101 -8.56 -6.97 -4.48
CA GLN A 101 -9.67 -6.67 -5.39
C GLN A 101 -10.91 -7.48 -5.03
N GLY A 102 -12.09 -6.96 -5.38
CA GLY A 102 -13.32 -7.73 -5.28
C GLY A 102 -13.44 -8.82 -6.35
N PRO A 103 -14.61 -9.50 -6.42
CA PRO A 103 -14.85 -10.53 -7.43
C PRO A 103 -14.76 -9.98 -8.85
N ASP A 104 -14.25 -10.77 -9.79
CA ASP A 104 -14.24 -10.43 -11.21
C ASP A 104 -14.92 -11.55 -12.00
N SER A 105 -16.13 -11.27 -12.48
CA SER A 105 -16.92 -12.22 -13.26
C SER A 105 -16.31 -12.54 -14.62
N THR A 106 -15.47 -11.67 -15.17
CA THR A 106 -14.83 -11.89 -16.47
C THR A 106 -13.71 -12.92 -16.37
N THR A 107 -12.92 -12.88 -15.28
CA THR A 107 -11.84 -13.84 -15.04
C THR A 107 -12.26 -15.03 -14.16
N GLY A 108 -13.43 -14.94 -13.52
CA GLY A 108 -13.87 -15.90 -12.50
C GLY A 108 -13.17 -15.72 -11.16
N TYR A 109 -12.47 -14.61 -10.93
CA TYR A 109 -11.84 -14.33 -9.65
C TYR A 109 -12.90 -14.14 -8.57
N VAL A 110 -12.78 -14.86 -7.45
CA VAL A 110 -13.78 -14.84 -6.38
C VAL A 110 -13.64 -13.63 -5.44
N GLY A 111 -12.59 -12.82 -5.61
CA GLY A 111 -12.26 -11.68 -4.77
C GLY A 111 -11.39 -12.05 -3.57
N ASP A 112 -10.63 -11.06 -3.09
CA ASP A 112 -9.87 -11.16 -1.85
C ASP A 112 -10.79 -10.98 -0.63
N SER A 113 -10.36 -11.49 0.51
CA SER A 113 -11.12 -11.42 1.76
C SER A 113 -10.35 -10.71 2.86
N VAL A 114 -11.08 -9.97 3.69
CA VAL A 114 -10.57 -9.34 4.91
C VAL A 114 -11.34 -9.78 6.13
N TYR A 115 -10.71 -9.68 7.29
CA TYR A 115 -11.37 -9.94 8.56
C TYR A 115 -12.00 -8.65 9.08
N GLY A 116 -13.30 -8.64 9.30
CA GLY A 116 -14.01 -7.45 9.73
C GLY A 116 -15.23 -7.76 10.59
N GLN A 117 -15.91 -6.70 11.02
CA GLN A 117 -17.24 -6.80 11.63
C GLN A 117 -18.23 -5.95 10.84
N VAL A 118 -19.39 -6.51 10.52
CA VAL A 118 -20.47 -5.84 9.80
C VAL A 118 -21.80 -6.04 10.53
N THR A 119 -22.79 -5.18 10.26
CA THR A 119 -24.13 -5.33 10.85
C THR A 119 -25.07 -6.09 9.92
N ILE A 120 -25.61 -7.21 10.40
CA ILE A 120 -26.55 -8.09 9.71
C ILE A 120 -27.87 -8.14 10.48
N SER A 121 -28.93 -7.57 9.91
CA SER A 121 -30.28 -7.57 10.51
C SER A 121 -30.27 -7.03 11.96
N GLY A 122 -29.53 -5.94 12.19
CA GLY A 122 -29.36 -5.32 13.51
C GLY A 122 -28.33 -5.98 14.43
N ASN A 123 -27.74 -7.11 14.04
CA ASN A 123 -26.73 -7.82 14.83
C ASN A 123 -25.32 -7.61 14.28
N LYS A 124 -24.36 -7.41 15.19
CA LYS A 124 -22.94 -7.31 14.88
C LYS A 124 -22.36 -8.71 14.61
N VAL A 125 -21.77 -8.90 13.42
CA VAL A 125 -21.19 -10.19 12.99
C VAL A 125 -19.75 -9.99 12.56
N THR A 126 -18.83 -10.66 13.26
CA THR A 126 -17.39 -10.67 12.94
C THR A 126 -17.04 -11.89 12.10
N GLY A 127 -16.18 -11.73 11.11
CA GLY A 127 -15.66 -12.85 10.34
C GLY A 127 -14.92 -12.42 9.08
N TRP A 128 -14.72 -13.38 8.19
CA TRP A 128 -14.13 -13.15 6.88
C TRP A 128 -15.20 -12.73 5.86
N PHE A 129 -14.96 -11.59 5.23
CA PHE A 129 -15.83 -11.02 4.20
C PHE A 129 -15.03 -10.76 2.93
N ILE A 130 -15.71 -10.82 1.79
CA ILE A 130 -15.12 -10.55 0.48
C ILE A 130 -15.11 -9.04 0.26
N ILE A 131 -14.06 -8.51 -0.38
CA ILE A 131 -14.03 -7.11 -0.82
C ILE A 131 -15.18 -6.87 -1.82
N ALA A 132 -16.04 -5.88 -1.57
CA ALA A 132 -17.17 -5.60 -2.46
C ALA A 132 -16.75 -4.68 -3.58
N ASN A 133 -17.12 -4.96 -4.84
CA ASN A 133 -17.00 -3.98 -5.92
C ASN A 133 -18.07 -2.90 -5.79
N THR A 134 -17.69 -1.68 -5.44
CA THR A 134 -18.63 -0.56 -5.28
C THR A 134 -18.14 0.71 -5.97
N VAL A 135 -19.05 1.66 -6.16
CA VAL A 135 -18.72 3.00 -6.67
C VAL A 135 -17.74 3.76 -5.77
N TYR A 136 -17.54 3.32 -4.53
CA TYR A 136 -16.58 3.94 -3.61
C TYR A 136 -15.13 3.50 -3.84
N GLN A 137 -14.90 2.53 -4.73
CA GLN A 137 -13.58 2.03 -5.10
C GLN A 137 -13.19 2.56 -6.48
N ALA A 138 -12.54 3.73 -6.51
CA ALA A 138 -12.29 4.43 -7.77
C ALA A 138 -11.41 3.66 -8.79
N THR A 139 -10.68 2.63 -8.37
CA THR A 139 -9.89 1.75 -9.26
C THR A 139 -10.40 0.31 -9.32
N GLY A 140 -11.38 -0.06 -8.47
CA GLY A 140 -11.73 -1.46 -8.21
C GLY A 140 -10.65 -2.26 -7.47
N LEU A 141 -9.57 -1.60 -7.03
CA LEU A 141 -8.48 -2.17 -6.26
C LEU A 141 -8.41 -1.50 -4.88
N GLU A 142 -7.87 -2.21 -3.90
CA GLU A 142 -7.85 -1.80 -2.50
C GLU A 142 -6.45 -1.93 -1.90
N ASN A 143 -6.11 -1.06 -0.96
CA ASN A 143 -4.84 -1.13 -0.25
C ASN A 143 -4.93 -2.13 0.91
N MET A 144 -4.12 -3.18 0.85
CA MET A 144 -4.13 -4.29 1.79
C MET A 144 -2.95 -4.30 2.75
N LYS A 145 -1.98 -3.39 2.55
CA LYS A 145 -0.72 -3.45 3.30
C LYS A 145 -0.90 -3.01 4.76
N TYR A 146 -1.88 -2.16 5.05
CA TYR A 146 -2.27 -1.79 6.41
C TYR A 146 -3.73 -2.16 6.66
N GLU A 147 -4.17 -3.31 6.15
CA GLU A 147 -5.56 -3.72 6.30
C GLU A 147 -6.02 -3.87 7.75
N ILE A 148 -7.34 -3.80 7.93
CA ILE A 148 -7.99 -3.95 9.22
C ILE A 148 -8.11 -5.44 9.55
N GLY A 149 -7.51 -5.87 10.67
CA GLY A 149 -7.68 -7.19 11.26
C GLY A 149 -8.52 -7.18 12.54
N PRO A 150 -8.70 -8.33 13.23
CA PRO A 150 -9.34 -8.42 14.54
C PRO A 150 -8.62 -7.59 15.61
N HIS A 151 -7.30 -7.42 15.47
CA HIS A 151 -6.50 -6.55 16.32
C HIS A 151 -6.79 -5.05 16.08
N ASN A 152 -7.48 -4.71 14.99
CA ASN A 152 -7.73 -3.35 14.50
C ASN A 152 -9.20 -2.96 14.63
N SER A 153 -10.08 -3.91 14.92
CA SER A 153 -11.54 -3.73 14.92
C SER A 153 -12.12 -3.43 16.31
N MET A 154 -11.26 -3.17 17.31
CA MET A 154 -11.71 -2.86 18.66
C MET A 154 -12.12 -1.39 18.81
N ILE A 155 -13.25 -0.99 18.19
CA ILE A 155 -14.38 -0.26 18.79
C ILE A 155 -15.55 -0.38 17.80
N ILE A 156 -16.34 -1.43 17.98
CA ILE A 156 -17.63 -1.50 17.30
C ILE A 156 -18.66 -0.78 18.15
N ASP A 157 -18.73 0.53 17.94
CA ASP A 157 -19.89 1.41 18.18
C ASP A 157 -19.71 2.69 17.35
N GLY A 158 -19.28 2.55 16.09
CA GLY A 158 -19.00 3.68 15.20
C GLY A 158 -17.70 4.44 15.53
N GLY A 159 -16.79 3.81 16.28
CA GLY A 159 -15.47 4.36 16.60
C GLY A 159 -14.45 4.20 15.48
N PHE A 160 -13.36 4.95 15.59
CA PHE A 160 -12.23 4.92 14.68
C PHE A 160 -11.46 3.59 14.79
N GLN A 161 -11.14 2.93 13.66
CA GLN A 161 -10.48 1.62 13.62
C GLN A 161 -8.94 1.74 13.49
N GLY A 162 -8.22 1.36 14.53
CA GLY A 162 -6.76 1.35 14.56
C GLY A 162 -6.22 0.22 15.42
N ASN A 163 -4.93 -0.07 15.26
CA ASN A 163 -4.20 -1.04 16.09
C ASN A 163 -2.81 -0.53 16.45
N THR A 164 -2.01 -1.33 17.14
CA THR A 164 -0.62 -1.00 17.46
C THR A 164 0.38 -1.36 16.35
N GLN A 165 -0.04 -1.60 15.11
CA GLN A 165 0.86 -1.90 14.00
C GLN A 165 1.77 -0.71 13.74
N ASN A 166 3.06 -0.95 13.70
CA ASN A 166 4.04 0.08 13.41
C ASN A 166 4.03 0.44 11.93
N MET A 167 4.37 1.69 11.65
CA MET A 167 4.66 2.13 10.29
C MET A 167 6.16 2.17 10.08
N TYR A 168 6.66 1.45 9.08
CA TYR A 168 8.06 1.50 8.75
C TYR A 168 8.41 2.83 8.09
N TYR A 169 9.55 3.37 8.49
CA TYR A 169 10.19 4.49 7.83
C TYR A 169 11.49 4.04 7.15
N ILE A 170 12.21 3.09 7.76
CA ILE A 170 13.37 2.44 7.16
C ILE A 170 13.28 0.94 7.42
N ARG A 171 13.29 0.17 6.34
CA ARG A 171 13.38 -1.31 6.35
C ARG A 171 14.68 -1.75 5.72
N TYR A 172 15.19 -2.92 6.08
CA TYR A 172 16.41 -3.46 5.47
C TYR A 172 16.31 -3.64 3.94
N ALA A 173 15.11 -3.93 3.41
CA ALA A 173 14.90 -3.96 1.96
C ALA A 173 15.21 -2.62 1.27
N ASP A 174 14.96 -1.49 1.94
CA ASP A 174 15.28 -0.16 1.42
C ASP A 174 16.78 0.03 1.31
N VAL A 175 17.52 -0.31 2.38
CA VAL A 175 18.99 -0.27 2.39
C VAL A 175 19.60 -1.15 1.29
N VAL A 176 19.06 -2.36 1.08
CA VAL A 176 19.53 -3.27 0.03
C VAL A 176 19.27 -2.70 -1.37
N LEU A 177 18.09 -2.12 -1.63
CA LEU A 177 17.78 -1.52 -2.93
C LEU A 177 18.53 -0.20 -3.17
N LEU A 178 18.80 0.58 -2.13
CA LEU A 178 19.69 1.74 -2.20
C LEU A 178 21.14 1.32 -2.53
N ALA A 179 21.61 0.21 -1.95
CA ALA A 179 22.93 -0.35 -2.29
C ALA A 179 22.98 -0.86 -3.75
N ALA A 180 21.90 -1.49 -4.23
CA ALA A 180 21.78 -1.91 -5.63
C ALA A 180 21.82 -0.70 -6.59
N GLU A 181 21.10 0.37 -6.24
CA GLU A 181 21.08 1.62 -6.99
C GLU A 181 22.46 2.28 -7.02
N ALA A 182 23.12 2.41 -5.87
CA ALA A 182 24.45 3.00 -5.77
C ALA A 182 25.49 2.20 -6.57
N ALA A 183 25.49 0.88 -6.46
CA ALA A 183 26.37 0.01 -7.24
C ALA A 183 26.13 0.17 -8.75
N MET A 184 24.87 0.21 -9.18
CA MET A 184 24.50 0.48 -10.58
C MET A 184 25.05 1.83 -11.06
N MET A 185 24.94 2.89 -10.25
CA MET A 185 25.43 4.24 -10.60
C MET A 185 26.96 4.34 -10.64
N LEU A 186 27.65 3.41 -9.97
CA LEU A 186 29.12 3.29 -9.99
C LEU A 186 29.60 2.28 -11.04
N ASP A 187 28.73 1.87 -11.97
CA ASP A 187 28.98 0.86 -13.00
C ASP A 187 29.39 -0.53 -12.46
N ASP A 188 29.12 -0.81 -11.17
CA ASP A 188 29.35 -2.11 -10.54
C ASP A 188 28.10 -3.02 -10.67
N GLN A 189 27.92 -3.53 -11.90
CA GLN A 189 26.79 -4.41 -12.22
C GLN A 189 26.80 -5.74 -11.45
N THR A 190 27.97 -6.20 -10.99
CA THR A 190 28.07 -7.44 -10.20
C THR A 190 27.38 -7.27 -8.85
N ASN A 191 27.70 -6.19 -8.13
CA ASN A 191 27.04 -5.92 -6.84
C ASN A 191 25.60 -5.42 -7.02
N ALA A 192 25.32 -4.62 -8.06
CA ALA A 192 23.96 -4.19 -8.35
C ALA A 192 23.01 -5.40 -8.52
N LEU A 193 23.40 -6.36 -9.36
CA LEU A 193 22.60 -7.55 -9.63
C LEU A 193 22.45 -8.43 -8.39
N LYS A 194 23.52 -8.57 -7.60
CA LYS A 194 23.49 -9.29 -6.32
C LYS A 194 22.46 -8.70 -5.37
N TYR A 195 22.52 -7.40 -5.09
CA TYR A 195 21.59 -6.75 -4.16
C TYR A 195 20.16 -6.70 -4.69
N PHE A 196 19.97 -6.48 -5.98
CA PHE A 196 18.66 -6.52 -6.63
C PHE A 196 17.98 -7.89 -6.47
N ASN A 197 18.70 -8.96 -6.81
CA ASN A 197 18.17 -10.31 -6.73
C ASN A 197 18.01 -10.82 -5.29
N MET A 198 18.66 -10.22 -4.28
CA MET A 198 18.36 -10.51 -2.88
C MET A 198 16.89 -10.21 -2.53
N ILE A 199 16.33 -9.10 -3.02
CA ILE A 199 14.92 -8.74 -2.78
C ILE A 199 13.98 -9.70 -3.50
N ARG A 200 14.28 -10.01 -4.76
CA ARG A 200 13.47 -10.93 -5.58
C ARG A 200 13.48 -12.34 -5.01
N ALA A 201 14.65 -12.82 -4.60
CA ALA A 201 14.79 -14.10 -3.90
C ALA A 201 14.04 -14.11 -2.56
N ARG A 202 14.04 -13.01 -1.79
CA ARG A 202 13.20 -12.92 -0.58
C ARG A 202 11.73 -13.06 -0.92
N ALA A 203 11.24 -12.27 -1.89
CA ALA A 203 9.82 -12.26 -2.26
C ALA A 203 9.38 -13.65 -2.71
N ARG A 204 10.18 -14.27 -3.59
CA ARG A 204 10.01 -15.64 -4.06
C ARG A 204 9.97 -16.65 -2.95
N ASN A 205 10.88 -16.53 -1.98
CA ASN A 205 10.90 -17.40 -0.82
C ASN A 205 9.68 -17.21 0.10
N CYS A 206 9.04 -16.04 0.10
CA CYS A 206 7.78 -15.83 0.84
C CYS A 206 6.53 -16.28 0.06
N GLY A 207 6.67 -16.58 -1.23
CA GLY A 207 5.57 -17.01 -2.10
C GLY A 207 5.69 -18.46 -2.55
N ASP A 208 5.44 -18.68 -3.84
CA ASP A 208 5.41 -19.98 -4.49
C ASP A 208 6.80 -20.59 -4.76
N LYS A 209 7.88 -19.94 -4.29
CA LYS A 209 9.29 -20.31 -4.54
C LYS A 209 9.72 -20.22 -6.01
N ILE A 210 8.89 -19.69 -6.90
CA ILE A 210 9.14 -19.53 -8.34
C ILE A 210 9.19 -18.04 -8.74
N HIS A 211 8.27 -17.23 -8.23
CA HIS A 211 8.09 -15.84 -8.63
C HIS A 211 8.31 -14.84 -7.47
N PRO A 212 8.90 -13.67 -7.74
CA PRO A 212 9.43 -13.24 -9.03
C PRO A 212 10.75 -13.94 -9.36
N VAL A 213 10.99 -14.21 -10.65
CA VAL A 213 12.26 -14.81 -11.12
C VAL A 213 13.42 -13.85 -10.95
N ASP A 214 14.67 -14.31 -10.82
CA ASP A 214 15.81 -13.40 -10.75
C ASP A 214 15.99 -12.63 -12.07
N LEU A 215 16.47 -11.38 -11.98
CA LEU A 215 16.94 -10.64 -13.14
C LEU A 215 18.26 -11.27 -13.61
N THR A 216 18.38 -11.48 -14.92
CA THR A 216 19.58 -12.08 -15.54
C THR A 216 20.41 -11.08 -16.35
N GLY A 217 19.80 -9.94 -16.72
CA GLY A 217 20.45 -8.85 -17.43
C GLY A 217 21.05 -7.78 -16.50
N PRO A 218 21.59 -6.68 -17.07
CA PRO A 218 22.09 -5.57 -16.29
C PRO A 218 20.95 -4.91 -15.49
N VAL A 219 21.27 -4.50 -14.26
CA VAL A 219 20.39 -3.65 -13.47
C VAL A 219 20.40 -2.26 -14.09
N THR A 220 19.23 -1.78 -14.49
CA THR A 220 19.04 -0.43 -15.02
C THR A 220 18.28 0.45 -14.03
N LYS A 221 18.29 1.77 -14.24
CA LYS A 221 17.49 2.71 -13.46
C LYS A 221 16.03 2.29 -13.43
N LYS A 222 15.49 1.84 -14.57
CA LYS A 222 14.11 1.35 -14.66
C LYS A 222 13.87 0.09 -13.82
N GLU A 223 14.81 -0.85 -13.81
CA GLU A 223 14.70 -2.06 -12.98
C GLU A 223 14.65 -1.70 -11.48
N ILE A 224 15.56 -0.83 -11.02
CA ILE A 224 15.55 -0.32 -9.64
C ILE A 224 14.22 0.39 -9.32
N MET A 225 13.78 1.29 -10.19
CA MET A 225 12.50 1.99 -10.06
C MET A 225 11.34 1.03 -9.88
N ASP A 226 11.27 0.00 -10.71
CA ASP A 226 10.14 -0.92 -10.74
C ASP A 226 10.18 -1.90 -9.55
N GLU A 227 11.36 -2.35 -9.14
CA GLU A 227 11.50 -3.22 -7.97
C GLU A 227 11.18 -2.47 -6.68
N ARG A 228 11.60 -1.19 -6.56
CA ARG A 228 11.19 -0.32 -5.46
C ARG A 228 9.69 -0.07 -5.45
N ALA A 229 9.06 0.12 -6.61
CA ALA A 229 7.60 0.26 -6.69
C ALA A 229 6.85 -1.00 -6.23
N ARG A 230 7.35 -2.20 -6.55
CA ARG A 230 6.77 -3.47 -6.09
C ARG A 230 6.99 -3.68 -4.59
N GLU A 231 8.22 -3.48 -4.12
CA GLU A 231 8.64 -3.73 -2.76
C GLU A 231 7.96 -2.77 -1.75
N PHE A 232 7.93 -1.48 -2.09
CA PHE A 232 7.38 -0.40 -1.26
C PHE A 232 5.98 0.05 -1.70
N ALA A 233 5.27 -0.79 -2.47
CA ALA A 233 3.89 -0.52 -2.84
C ALA A 233 3.09 -0.16 -1.60
N MET A 234 2.42 0.99 -1.64
CA MET A 234 1.56 1.52 -0.56
C MET A 234 2.27 1.97 0.71
N GLU A 235 3.59 2.22 0.67
CA GLU A 235 4.38 2.68 1.83
C GLU A 235 4.84 4.15 1.75
N GLY A 236 4.46 4.88 0.69
CA GLY A 236 4.75 6.32 0.58
C GLY A 236 6.04 6.69 -0.16
N GLU A 237 6.85 5.72 -0.58
CA GLU A 237 8.17 5.96 -1.20
C GLU A 237 8.09 6.46 -2.65
N ARG A 238 7.14 5.95 -3.43
CA ARG A 238 7.15 6.06 -4.91
C ARG A 238 7.21 7.50 -5.42
N PHE A 239 6.54 8.43 -4.76
CA PHE A 239 6.53 9.83 -5.20
C PHE A 239 7.93 10.46 -5.07
N PHE A 240 8.57 10.31 -3.91
CA PHE A 240 9.90 10.86 -3.65
C PHE A 240 10.97 10.26 -4.56
N ASP A 241 10.87 8.95 -4.82
CA ASP A 241 11.68 8.25 -5.80
C ASP A 241 11.54 8.85 -7.20
N LEU A 242 10.31 9.06 -7.68
CA LEU A 242 10.08 9.64 -9.00
C LEU A 242 10.62 11.08 -9.10
N VAL A 243 10.47 11.89 -8.06
CA VAL A 243 10.96 13.29 -8.04
C VAL A 243 12.49 13.32 -8.07
N ARG A 244 13.17 12.56 -7.20
CA ARG A 244 14.65 12.57 -7.14
C ARG A 244 15.31 12.06 -8.42
N TRP A 245 14.62 11.18 -9.15
CA TRP A 245 15.07 10.66 -10.43
C TRP A 245 14.65 11.50 -11.65
N LYS A 246 13.89 12.58 -11.45
CA LYS A 246 13.32 13.41 -12.53
C LYS A 246 12.42 12.62 -13.49
N GLU A 247 11.63 11.70 -12.92
CA GLU A 247 10.69 10.84 -13.64
C GLU A 247 9.22 11.09 -13.27
N ALA A 248 8.96 12.02 -12.34
CA ALA A 248 7.61 12.32 -11.86
C ALA A 248 6.67 12.77 -12.99
N TYR A 249 7.10 13.72 -13.83
CA TYR A 249 6.30 14.17 -14.98
C TYR A 249 5.92 13.00 -15.90
N ASN A 250 6.89 12.18 -16.32
CA ASN A 250 6.68 11.05 -17.23
C ASN A 250 5.76 9.96 -16.64
N ASN A 251 5.67 9.87 -15.31
CA ASN A 251 4.93 8.80 -14.64
C ASN A 251 3.58 9.22 -14.09
N ILE A 252 3.38 10.51 -13.81
CA ILE A 252 2.20 11.05 -13.12
C ILE A 252 1.34 11.88 -14.08
N ASN A 253 1.95 12.72 -14.92
CA ASN A 253 1.20 13.58 -15.83
C ASN A 253 0.30 12.77 -16.77
N GLY A 254 -0.95 13.21 -16.94
CA GLY A 254 -1.95 12.52 -17.76
C GLY A 254 -2.52 11.25 -17.13
N SER A 255 -2.12 10.88 -15.91
CA SER A 255 -2.72 9.72 -15.22
C SER A 255 -4.20 9.95 -14.96
N THR A 256 -4.99 8.90 -15.13
CA THR A 256 -6.45 8.89 -14.96
C THR A 256 -6.84 7.74 -14.05
N MET A 257 -7.95 7.83 -13.32
CA MET A 257 -8.52 6.70 -12.59
C MET A 257 -9.45 5.87 -13.49
N GLU A 258 -9.48 4.54 -13.36
CA GLU A 258 -10.33 3.69 -14.21
C GLU A 258 -11.82 4.03 -14.09
N TRP A 259 -12.32 4.34 -12.90
CA TRP A 259 -13.70 4.77 -12.72
C TRP A 259 -13.99 6.12 -13.40
N TRP A 260 -12.99 7.00 -13.53
CA TRP A 260 -13.17 8.24 -14.29
C TRP A 260 -13.46 7.96 -15.76
N LYS A 261 -12.81 6.95 -16.36
CA LYS A 261 -13.03 6.59 -17.77
C LYS A 261 -14.45 6.11 -18.04
N ASN A 262 -15.03 5.37 -17.10
CA ASN A 262 -16.35 4.75 -17.25
C ASN A 262 -17.49 5.63 -16.72
N ASN A 263 -17.19 6.76 -16.09
CA ASN A 263 -18.18 7.72 -15.63
C ASN A 263 -18.14 8.99 -16.50
N PRO A 264 -19.21 9.32 -17.24
CA PRO A 264 -19.22 10.47 -18.16
C PRO A 264 -19.00 11.82 -17.45
N ASN A 265 -19.22 11.92 -16.14
CA ASN A 265 -18.95 13.13 -15.37
C ASN A 265 -17.45 13.35 -15.11
N TYR A 266 -16.62 12.33 -15.30
CA TYR A 266 -15.20 12.34 -14.94
C TYR A 266 -14.27 11.89 -16.07
N SER A 267 -14.80 11.50 -17.23
CA SER A 267 -14.03 10.94 -18.36
C SER A 267 -13.00 11.90 -18.98
N GLY A 268 -13.06 13.19 -18.67
CA GLY A 268 -12.08 14.19 -19.06
C GLY A 268 -11.04 14.53 -17.98
N LEU A 269 -11.12 13.94 -16.78
CA LEU A 269 -10.19 14.23 -15.70
C LEU A 269 -8.88 13.45 -15.87
N SER A 270 -7.78 14.18 -15.83
CA SER A 270 -6.43 13.65 -15.76
C SER A 270 -5.58 14.50 -14.83
N VAL A 271 -4.53 13.90 -14.28
CA VAL A 271 -3.58 14.61 -13.45
C VAL A 271 -2.76 15.54 -14.34
N THR A 272 -2.80 16.84 -14.07
CA THR A 272 -1.84 17.80 -14.64
C THR A 272 -0.67 17.93 -13.70
N TYR A 273 0.51 17.51 -14.14
CA TYR A 273 1.75 17.58 -13.39
C TYR A 273 2.75 18.49 -14.10
N SER A 274 3.47 19.30 -13.33
CA SER A 274 4.55 20.19 -13.79
C SER A 274 5.61 20.29 -12.70
N ASP A 275 6.75 20.92 -12.99
CA ASP A 275 7.87 21.05 -12.05
C ASP A 275 7.49 21.68 -10.70
N ARG A 276 6.45 22.52 -10.65
CA ARG A 276 5.95 23.07 -9.38
C ARG A 276 5.48 21.97 -8.42
N ASN A 277 4.97 20.86 -8.97
CA ASN A 277 4.41 19.74 -8.24
C ASN A 277 5.49 18.79 -7.68
N ASP A 278 6.78 19.04 -7.94
CA ASP A 278 7.89 18.36 -7.24
C ASP A 278 7.85 18.68 -5.73
N PHE A 279 7.26 19.82 -5.34
CA PHE A 279 7.17 20.29 -3.96
C PHE A 279 5.73 20.65 -3.58
N PHE A 280 5.39 20.45 -2.30
CA PHE A 280 4.16 21.03 -1.75
C PHE A 280 4.31 22.57 -1.64
N PRO A 281 3.23 23.33 -1.88
CA PRO A 281 3.27 24.77 -1.66
C PRO A 281 3.53 25.07 -0.18
N ILE A 282 4.31 26.12 0.09
CA ILE A 282 4.36 26.69 1.44
C ILE A 282 2.92 27.14 1.78
N PRO A 283 2.38 26.80 2.96
CA PRO A 283 1.01 27.18 3.31
C PRO A 283 0.81 28.69 3.18
N ALA A 284 -0.25 29.11 2.47
CA ALA A 284 -0.48 30.53 2.15
C ALA A 284 -0.55 31.42 3.41
N ILE A 285 -1.06 30.87 4.51
CA ILE A 285 -1.10 31.57 5.80
C ILE A 285 0.31 31.88 6.35
N GLU A 286 1.27 31.00 6.15
CA GLU A 286 2.65 31.21 6.60
C GLU A 286 3.35 32.27 5.74
N VAL A 287 3.14 32.26 4.42
CA VAL A 287 3.64 33.32 3.52
C VAL A 287 3.04 34.69 3.88
N SER A 288 1.74 34.73 4.21
CA SER A 288 1.07 35.99 4.60
C SER A 288 1.58 36.56 5.93
N LYS A 289 2.04 35.71 6.84
CA LYS A 289 2.56 36.11 8.16
C LYS A 289 4.03 36.49 8.13
N ASN A 290 4.81 35.92 7.22
CA ASN A 290 6.23 36.15 7.11
C ASN A 290 6.61 36.56 5.68
N ASN A 291 6.76 37.87 5.48
CA ASN A 291 7.11 38.45 4.17
C ASN A 291 8.49 37.99 3.64
N ASN A 292 9.33 37.35 4.46
CA ASN A 292 10.59 36.74 4.04
C ASN A 292 10.42 35.32 3.48
N LEU A 293 9.30 34.63 3.77
CA LEU A 293 8.98 33.37 3.12
C LEU A 293 8.52 33.64 1.69
N LYS A 294 9.25 33.08 0.72
CA LYS A 294 8.90 33.17 -0.70
C LYS A 294 8.41 31.81 -1.16
N GLN A 295 7.30 31.83 -1.89
CA GLN A 295 6.73 30.62 -2.47
C GLN A 295 7.65 30.03 -3.55
N TYR A 296 7.57 28.72 -3.76
CA TYR A 296 8.23 28.06 -4.88
C TYR A 296 7.64 28.55 -6.23
N PRO A 297 8.44 28.64 -7.31
CA PRO A 297 7.93 29.04 -8.61
C PRO A 297 6.72 28.21 -9.05
N GLY A 298 5.66 28.90 -9.50
CA GLY A 298 4.43 28.28 -10.03
C GLY A 298 3.29 28.07 -9.02
N TRP A 299 3.51 28.36 -7.73
CA TRP A 299 2.49 28.35 -6.67
C TRP A 299 2.08 29.75 -6.21
#